data_AF-A0A9X4QKP0-F1
#
_entry.id   AF-A0A9X4QKP0-F1
#
_cell.length_a   1.000
_cell.length_b   1.000
_cell.length_c   1.000
_cell.angle_alpha   90.00
_cell.angle_beta   90.00
_cell.angle_gamma   90.00
#
_symmetry.space_group_name_H-M   'P 1'
#
loop_
_entity.id
_entity.type
_entity.pdbx_description
1 polymer ?
#
loop_
_entity_poly.entity_id
_entity_poly.type
_entity_poly.pdbx_seq_one_letter_code
_entity_poly.pdbx_strand_id
1 'polypeptide(L)'
;MPGAHRAVAAALLPFVSALAADRGYAIVLASAMARGDRRAVSALVRRSVRSGDLRAVDGSPGYLALDFKPAGSKYAYRNLFFREGL
;
A
#
# COMPACT_ATOMS: atom_id res chain seq x y z
N MET A 1 0.56 -2.74 -22.14
CA MET A 1 -0.89 -2.50 -21.93
C MET A 1 -1.08 -1.25 -21.07
N PRO A 2 -1.60 -0.14 -21.60
CA PRO A 2 -1.79 1.11 -20.86
C PRO A 2 -2.69 0.99 -19.62
N GLY A 3 -3.51 -0.07 -19.54
CA GLY A 3 -4.45 -0.29 -18.44
C GLY A 3 -3.82 -0.74 -17.11
N ALA A 4 -2.63 -1.35 -17.11
CA ALA A 4 -2.04 -1.89 -15.88
C ALA A 4 -1.69 -0.79 -14.86
N HIS A 5 -1.10 0.32 -15.31
CA HIS A 5 -0.82 1.47 -14.45
C HIS A 5 -2.11 2.10 -13.90
N ARG A 6 -3.16 2.22 -14.73
CA ARG A 6 -4.46 2.75 -14.28
C ARG A 6 -5.12 1.83 -13.26
N ALA A 7 -5.05 0.52 -13.46
CA ALA A 7 -5.60 -0.47 -12.53
C ALA A 7 -4.90 -0.40 -11.16
N VAL A 8 -3.56 -0.33 -11.17
CA VAL A 8 -2.78 -0.17 -9.94
C VAL A 8 -3.10 1.16 -9.25
N ALA A 9 -3.15 2.27 -9.99
CA ALA A 9 -3.50 3.58 -9.44
C ALA A 9 -4.91 3.56 -8.82
N ALA A 10 -5.90 3.03 -9.54
CA ALA A 10 -7.27 2.90 -9.04
C ALA A 10 -7.35 2.06 -7.76
N ALA A 11 -6.56 0.98 -7.66
CA ALA A 11 -6.47 0.17 -6.45
C ALA A 11 -5.84 0.91 -5.27
N LEU A 12 -4.94 1.87 -5.52
CA LEU A 12 -4.28 2.67 -4.49
C LEU A 12 -5.11 3.87 -4.02
N LEU A 13 -6.00 4.41 -4.85
CA LEU A 13 -6.77 5.62 -4.53
C LEU A 13 -7.47 5.56 -3.15
N PRO A 14 -8.19 4.47 -2.79
CA PRO A 14 -8.84 4.41 -1.47
C PRO A 14 -7.83 4.41 -0.32
N PHE A 15 -6.67 3.77 -0.52
CA PHE A 15 -5.60 3.75 0.48
C PHE A 15 -4.97 5.13 0.66
N VAL A 16 -4.61 5.81 -0.43
CA VAL A 16 -4.04 7.17 -0.38
C VAL A 16 -5.05 8.15 0.22
N SER A 17 -6.33 8.03 -0.13
CA SER A 17 -7.40 8.85 0.45
C SER A 17 -7.55 8.62 1.96
N ALA A 18 -7.56 7.35 2.41
CA ALA A 18 -7.61 7.03 3.83
C ALA A 18 -6.38 7.56 4.58
N LEU A 19 -5.18 7.45 3.97
CA LEU A 19 -3.94 7.96 4.55
C LEU A 19 -3.94 9.49 4.70
N ALA A 20 -4.51 10.21 3.73
CA ALA A 20 -4.55 11.67 3.73
C ALA A 20 -5.68 12.26 4.59
N ALA A 21 -6.85 11.62 4.62
CA ALA A 21 -8.05 12.17 5.24
C ALA A 21 -8.37 11.62 6.63
N ASP A 22 -7.95 10.37 6.95
CA ASP A 22 -8.22 9.72 8.23
C ASP A 22 -6.93 9.67 9.07
N ARG A 23 -6.80 10.65 9.97
CA ARG A 23 -5.67 10.74 10.91
C ARG A 23 -5.58 9.50 11.80
N GLY A 24 -6.70 8.91 12.20
CA GLY A 24 -6.73 7.71 13.03
C GLY A 24 -6.13 6.51 12.29
N TYR A 25 -6.56 6.30 11.04
CA TYR A 25 -5.99 5.29 10.16
C TYR A 25 -4.47 5.47 9.99
N ALA A 26 -4.03 6.70 9.70
CA ALA A 26 -2.61 7.00 9.51
C ALA A 26 -1.78 6.73 10.78
N ILE A 27 -2.27 7.13 11.96
CA ILE A 27 -1.59 6.87 13.25
C ILE A 27 -1.49 5.37 13.52
N VAL A 28 -2.59 4.63 13.32
CA VAL A 28 -2.62 3.18 13.59
C VAL A 28 -1.66 2.45 12.64
N LEU A 29 -1.65 2.80 11.36
CA LEU A 29 -0.74 2.23 10.37
C LEU A 29 0.72 2.55 10.71
N ALA A 30 1.05 3.81 10.96
CA ALA A 30 2.40 4.23 11.34
C ALA A 30 2.87 3.54 12.63
N SER A 31 1.99 3.37 13.60
CA SER A 31 2.29 2.69 14.87
C SER A 31 2.49 1.18 14.69
N ALA A 32 1.77 0.55 13.76
CA ALA A 32 1.99 -0.85 13.41
C ALA A 32 3.35 -1.03 12.71
N MET A 33 3.70 -0.12 11.79
CA MET A 33 4.99 -0.11 11.11
C MET A 33 6.15 0.10 12.09
N ALA A 34 6.04 1.06 13.02
CA ALA A 34 7.05 1.34 14.04
C ALA A 34 7.31 0.14 14.96
N ARG A 35 6.27 -0.66 15.25
CA ARG A 35 6.37 -1.87 16.07
C ARG A 35 6.81 -3.11 15.28
N GLY A 36 6.99 -3.01 13.96
CA GLY A 36 7.30 -4.16 13.11
C GLY A 36 6.15 -5.18 13.00
N ASP A 37 4.91 -4.79 13.31
CA ASP A 37 3.75 -5.68 13.25
C ASP A 37 3.27 -5.84 11.80
N ARG A 38 3.96 -6.72 11.07
CA ARG A 38 3.70 -7.00 9.65
C ARG A 38 2.26 -7.49 9.40
N ARG A 39 1.66 -8.19 10.37
CA ARG A 39 0.29 -8.70 10.23
C ARG A 39 -0.72 -7.56 10.30
N ALA A 40 -0.57 -6.67 11.28
CA ALA A 40 -1.43 -5.49 11.39
C ALA A 40 -1.26 -4.55 10.18
N VAL A 41 -0.02 -4.30 9.73
CA VAL A 41 0.24 -3.48 8.52
C VAL A 41 -0.46 -4.08 7.30
N SER A 42 -0.27 -5.38 7.04
CA SER A 42 -0.90 -6.06 5.91
C SER A 42 -2.43 -5.98 5.98
N ALA A 43 -3.03 -6.20 7.16
CA ALA A 43 -4.48 -6.12 7.35
C ALA A 43 -5.02 -4.70 7.10
N LEU A 44 -4.38 -3.67 7.64
CA LEU A 44 -4.78 -2.27 7.48
C LEU A 44 -4.71 -1.83 6.02
N VAL A 45 -3.64 -2.20 5.32
CA VAL A 45 -3.48 -1.89 3.90
C VAL A 45 -4.52 -2.61 3.06
N ARG A 46 -4.72 -3.92 3.28
CA ARG A 46 -5.69 -4.73 2.51
C ARG A 46 -7.15 -4.34 2.77
N ARG A 47 -7.45 -3.70 3.90
CA ARG A 47 -8.80 -3.14 4.16
C ARG A 47 -9.17 -2.03 3.16
N SER A 48 -8.18 -1.24 2.75
CA SER A 48 -8.35 -0.11 1.83
C SER A 48 -7.99 -0.46 0.38
N VAL A 49 -6.97 -1.30 0.17
CA VAL A 49 -6.59 -1.84 -1.14
C VAL A 49 -7.25 -3.19 -1.36
N ARG A 50 -8.46 -3.18 -1.92
CA ARG A 50 -9.28 -4.40 -2.14
C ARG A 50 -8.98 -5.14 -3.45
N SER A 51 -7.86 -4.85 -4.10
CA SER A 51 -7.51 -5.48 -5.38
C SER A 51 -6.91 -6.88 -5.19
N GLY A 52 -7.39 -7.85 -5.97
CA GLY A 52 -6.80 -9.19 -6.07
C GLY A 52 -5.39 -9.19 -6.71
N ASP A 53 -5.00 -8.08 -7.33
CA ASP A 53 -3.65 -7.91 -7.88
C ASP A 53 -2.60 -7.61 -6.81
N LEU A 54 -3.00 -7.21 -5.59
CA LEU A 54 -2.08 -6.93 -4.49
C LEU A 54 -1.49 -8.23 -3.91
N ARG A 55 -0.22 -8.49 -4.23
CA ARG A 55 0.49 -9.74 -3.87
C ARG A 55 1.19 -9.61 -2.53
N ALA A 56 1.92 -8.54 -2.32
CA ALA A 56 2.66 -8.33 -1.08
C ALA A 56 2.45 -6.92 -0.53
N VAL A 57 2.47 -6.86 0.80
CA VAL A 57 2.54 -5.62 1.58
C VAL A 57 3.74 -5.79 2.48
N ASP A 58 4.70 -4.89 2.35
CA ASP A 58 5.90 -4.88 3.18
C ASP A 58 6.05 -3.49 3.81
N GLY A 59 6.04 -3.45 5.14
CA GLY A 59 6.11 -2.21 5.89
C GLY A 59 7.15 -2.30 6.97
N SER A 60 7.97 -1.28 7.05
CA SER A 60 9.00 -1.10 8.08
C SER A 60 8.98 0.35 8.55
N PRO A 61 9.66 0.69 9.65
CA PRO A 61 9.84 2.09 10.02
C PRO A 61 10.43 2.89 8.85
N GLY A 62 9.73 3.93 8.42
CA GLY A 62 10.18 4.84 7.36
C GLY A 62 9.78 4.48 5.92
N TYR A 63 9.31 3.26 5.64
CA TYR A 63 8.81 2.92 4.30
C TYR A 63 7.65 1.91 4.31
N LEU A 64 6.79 2.02 3.30
CA LEU A 64 5.76 1.05 2.96
C LEU A 64 5.84 0.71 1.47
N ALA A 65 5.87 -0.58 1.14
CA ALA A 65 5.86 -1.11 -0.20
C ALA A 65 4.59 -1.93 -0.46
N LEU A 66 3.95 -1.65 -1.60
CA LEU A 66 2.84 -2.46 -2.11
C LEU A 66 3.20 -3.04 -3.48
N ASP A 67 3.23 -4.35 -3.57
CA ASP A 67 3.56 -5.08 -4.79
C ASP A 67 2.30 -5.59 -5.48
N PHE A 68 2.06 -5.12 -6.69
CA PHE A 68 0.95 -5.52 -7.54
C PHE A 68 1.43 -6.39 -8.70
N LYS A 69 0.62 -7.39 -9.05
CA LYS A 69 0.77 -8.18 -10.27
C LYS A 69 -0.56 -8.23 -11.02
N PRO A 70 -0.85 -7.20 -11.85
CA PRO A 70 -2.05 -7.16 -12.67
C PRO A 70 -2.11 -8.33 -13.64
N ALA A 71 -3.30 -8.93 -13.78
CA ALA A 71 -3.55 -9.95 -14.79
C ALA A 71 -3.19 -9.43 -16.20
N GLY A 72 -2.48 -10.26 -16.98
CA GLY A 72 -2.06 -9.91 -18.34
C GLY A 72 -0.90 -8.91 -18.44
N SER A 73 -0.35 -8.43 -17.32
CA SER A 73 0.90 -7.65 -17.34
C SER A 73 2.13 -8.56 -17.28
N LYS A 74 3.12 -8.33 -18.15
CA LYS A 74 4.46 -8.95 -18.02
C LYS A 74 5.18 -8.49 -16.76
N TYR A 75 4.95 -7.26 -16.33
CA TYR A 75 5.66 -6.62 -15.22
C TYR A 75 4.91 -6.75 -13.89
N ALA A 76 5.68 -6.75 -12.81
CA ALA A 76 5.18 -6.49 -11.45
C ALA A 76 5.39 -5.00 -11.14
N TYR A 77 4.51 -4.44 -10.33
CA TYR A 77 4.50 -3.02 -9.99
C TYR A 77 4.73 -2.86 -8.49
N ARG A 78 5.85 -2.25 -8.11
CA ARG A 78 6.18 -1.94 -6.72
C ARG A 78 5.94 -0.46 -6.46
N ASN A 79 4.97 -0.15 -5.61
CA ASN A 79 4.69 1.23 -5.19
C ASN A 79 5.30 1.45 -3.82
N LEU A 80 6.11 2.50 -3.71
CA LEU A 80 6.88 2.80 -2.51
C LEU A 80 6.41 4.13 -1.92
N PHE A 81 6.12 4.11 -0.62
CA PHE A 81 5.76 5.28 0.18
C PHE A 81 6.88 5.49 1.19
N PHE A 82 7.45 6.68 1.19
CA PHE A 82 8.54 7.04 2.08
C PHE A 82 8.17 8.29 2.86
N ARG A 83 8.71 8.41 4.08
CA ARG A 83 8.71 9.69 4.78
C ARG A 83 9.85 10.53 4.21
N GLU A 84 9.52 11.67 3.61
CA GLU A 84 10.52 12.65 3.18
C GLU A 84 11.24 13.22 4.43
N GLY A 85 12.58 13.23 4.43
CA GLY A 85 13.41 13.77 5.52
C GLY A 85 13.99 12.74 6.50
N LEU A 86 14.75 11.76 6.00
CA LEU A 86 15.75 11.01 6.79
C LEU A 86 17.14 11.57 6.48
#